data_AF-A0A631E226-F1
#
_entry.id   AF-A0A631E226-F1
#
_cell.length_a   1.000
_cell.length_b   1.000
_cell.length_c   1.000
_cell.angle_alpha   90.00
_cell.angle_beta   90.00
_cell.angle_gamma   90.00
#
_symmetry.space_group_name_H-M   'P 1'
#
loop_
_entity.id
_entity.type
_entity.pdbx_description
1 polymer ?
#
loop_
_entity_poly.entity_id
_entity_poly.type
_entity_poly.pdbx_seq_one_letter_code
_entity_poly.pdbx_strand_id
1 'polypeptide(L)'
;MDVYSLKTRTDAFIWLAHMEGDLLSIRASVNAGLYPPYDEKAEEPEFECAVFNCGFACGEFLERLQSGDIEPLTTAAKALFGTLEHLGETLCEPVWMQAMSQGQHDVRADRAICNAEADGWI
;
A
#
# COMPACT_ATOMS: atom_id res chain seq x y z
N MET A 1 -10.43 -4.47 -3.23
CA MET A 1 -10.28 -4.24 -4.69
C MET A 1 -8.80 -4.38 -4.97
N ASP A 2 -8.42 -5.18 -5.96
CA ASP A 2 -7.02 -5.46 -6.24
C ASP A 2 -6.34 -4.27 -6.96
N VAL A 3 -5.16 -3.84 -6.51
CA VAL A 3 -4.38 -2.77 -7.14
C VAL A 3 -4.03 -3.12 -8.60
N TYR A 4 -3.88 -4.41 -8.92
CA TYR A 4 -3.58 -4.88 -10.27
C TYR A 4 -4.73 -4.70 -11.26
N SER A 5 -5.95 -4.50 -10.76
CA SER A 5 -7.16 -4.29 -11.57
C SER A 5 -7.43 -2.82 -11.92
N LEU A 6 -6.71 -1.88 -11.30
CA LEU A 6 -6.94 -0.45 -11.46
C LEU A 6 -6.45 0.03 -12.84
N LYS A 7 -7.34 0.69 -13.58
CA LYS A 7 -7.01 1.30 -14.89
C LYS A 7 -7.41 2.76 -14.97
N THR A 8 -8.61 3.09 -14.49
CA THR A 8 -9.15 4.45 -14.61
C THR A 8 -8.88 5.29 -13.36
N ARG A 9 -8.98 6.61 -13.50
CA ARG A 9 -8.90 7.54 -12.35
C ARG A 9 -10.00 7.28 -11.32
N THR A 10 -11.17 6.85 -11.78
CA THR A 10 -12.30 6.53 -10.91
C THR A 10 -12.01 5.29 -10.08
N ASP A 11 -11.47 4.23 -10.69
CA ASP A 11 -11.07 3.02 -9.96
C ASP A 11 -9.99 3.35 -8.93
N ALA A 12 -8.99 4.15 -9.32
CA ALA A 12 -7.95 4.61 -8.41
C ALA A 12 -8.52 5.42 -7.23
N PHE A 13 -9.48 6.33 -7.49
CA PHE A 13 -10.12 7.09 -6.42
C PHE A 13 -10.89 6.19 -5.46
N ILE A 14 -11.69 5.25 -5.98
CA ILE A 14 -12.45 4.30 -5.16
C ILE A 14 -11.52 3.44 -4.33
N TRP A 15 -10.43 2.96 -4.92
CA TRP A 15 -9.42 2.18 -4.23
C TRP A 15 -8.76 2.98 -3.09
N LEU A 16 -8.37 4.24 -3.33
CA LEU A 16 -7.82 5.12 -2.29
C LEU A 16 -8.82 5.35 -1.14
N ALA A 17 -10.11 5.48 -1.44
CA ALA A 17 -11.14 5.64 -0.42
C ALA A 17 -11.31 4.38 0.45
N HIS A 18 -11.15 3.18 -0.13
CA HIS A 18 -11.12 1.94 0.64
C HIS A 18 -9.89 1.87 1.55
N MET A 19 -8.72 2.22 1.03
CA MET A 19 -7.49 2.29 1.84
C MET A 19 -7.60 3.26 3.01
N GLU A 20 -8.28 4.39 2.83
CA GLU A 20 -8.56 5.33 3.93
C GLU A 20 -9.39 4.66 5.02
N GLY A 21 -10.42 3.93 4.64
CA GLY A 21 -11.26 3.15 5.56
C GLY A 21 -10.45 2.13 6.35
N ASP A 22 -9.52 1.42 5.70
CA ASP A 22 -8.67 0.42 6.35
C ASP A 22 -7.72 1.07 7.37
N LEU A 23 -7.01 2.15 7.00
CA LEU A 23 -6.13 2.87 7.92
C LEU A 23 -6.89 3.51 9.09
N LEU A 24 -8.07 4.08 8.84
CA LEU A 24 -8.93 4.62 9.89
C LEU A 24 -9.41 3.53 10.85
N SER A 25 -9.73 2.34 10.33
CA SER A 25 -10.13 1.18 11.14
C SER A 25 -8.96 0.67 11.99
N ILE A 26 -7.76 0.57 11.42
CA ILE A 26 -6.53 0.24 12.18
C ILE A 26 -6.33 1.24 13.32
N ARG A 27 -6.39 2.55 13.02
CA ARG A 27 -6.26 3.61 14.04
C ARG A 27 -7.29 3.49 15.16
N ALA A 28 -8.55 3.21 14.81
CA ALA A 28 -9.61 3.01 15.79
C ALA A 28 -9.33 1.80 16.69
N SER A 29 -8.89 0.68 16.11
CA SER A 29 -8.51 -0.54 16.84
C SER A 29 -7.33 -0.32 17.78
N VAL A 30 -6.30 0.42 17.35
CA VAL A 30 -5.18 0.84 18.21
C VAL A 30 -5.69 1.66 19.40
N ASN A 31 -6.48 2.69 19.13
CA ASN A 31 -7.01 3.58 20.18
C ASN A 31 -7.91 2.85 21.18
N ALA A 32 -8.59 1.79 20.75
CA ALA A 32 -9.42 0.95 21.60
C ALA A 32 -8.63 -0.16 22.34
N GLY A 33 -7.32 -0.29 22.08
CA GLY A 33 -6.49 -1.33 22.68
C GLY A 33 -6.85 -2.75 22.21
N LEU A 34 -7.34 -2.88 20.98
CA LEU A 34 -7.79 -4.16 20.43
C LEU A 34 -6.66 -5.02 19.87
N TYR A 35 -5.50 -4.41 19.58
CA TYR A 35 -4.32 -5.18 19.19
C TYR A 35 -3.68 -5.86 20.40
N PRO A 36 -3.26 -7.13 20.27
CA PRO A 36 -2.59 -7.82 21.34
C PRO A 36 -1.27 -7.10 21.70
N PRO A 37 -0.84 -7.17 22.98
CA PRO A 37 0.47 -6.68 23.36
C PRO A 37 1.56 -7.45 22.62
N TYR A 38 2.71 -6.81 22.45
CA TYR A 38 3.89 -7.41 21.84
C TYR A 38 4.26 -8.73 22.54
N ASP A 39 4.33 -9.81 21.79
CA ASP A 39 4.81 -11.12 22.24
C ASP A 39 6.11 -11.44 21.50
N GLU A 40 7.22 -11.57 22.24
CA GLU A 40 8.54 -11.93 21.70
C GLU A 40 8.55 -13.30 21.00
N LYS A 41 7.51 -14.12 21.21
CA LYS A 41 7.33 -15.41 20.54
C LYS A 41 6.48 -15.34 19.26
N ALA A 42 5.76 -14.24 19.05
CA ALA A 42 5.06 -14.01 17.79
C ALA A 42 6.08 -13.58 16.73
N GLU A 43 5.94 -14.10 15.51
CA GLU A 43 6.83 -13.73 14.39
C GLU A 43 6.73 -12.24 14.08
N GLU A 44 5.51 -11.67 14.09
CA GLU A 44 5.27 -10.24 13.84
C GLU A 44 4.03 -9.74 14.63
N PRO A 45 4.07 -8.51 15.17
CA PRO A 45 2.90 -7.92 15.85
C PRO A 45 1.76 -7.65 14.87
N GLU A 46 0.54 -8.10 15.20
CA GLU A 46 -0.65 -7.94 14.34
C GLU A 46 -0.91 -6.49 13.88
N PHE A 47 -0.60 -5.52 14.75
CA PHE A 47 -0.70 -4.10 14.42
C PHE A 47 0.28 -3.72 13.31
N GLU A 48 1.54 -4.11 13.43
CA GLU A 48 2.58 -3.81 12.45
C GLU A 48 2.28 -4.52 11.14
N CYS A 49 1.81 -5.76 11.15
CA CYS A 49 1.36 -6.46 9.93
C CYS A 49 0.22 -5.70 9.23
N ALA A 50 -0.75 -5.17 9.99
CA ALA A 50 -1.87 -4.43 9.41
C ALA A 50 -1.40 -3.13 8.73
N VAL A 51 -0.49 -2.38 9.38
CA VAL A 51 0.11 -1.17 8.78
C VAL A 51 0.97 -1.55 7.57
N PHE A 52 1.76 -2.62 7.68
CA PHE A 52 2.62 -3.11 6.60
C PHE A 52 1.80 -3.46 5.35
N ASN A 53 0.73 -4.25 5.49
CA ASN A 53 -0.11 -4.64 4.36
C ASN A 53 -0.71 -3.42 3.63
N CYS A 54 -1.13 -2.41 4.38
CA CYS A 54 -1.64 -1.18 3.78
C CYS A 54 -0.54 -0.41 3.05
N GLY A 55 0.63 -0.24 3.69
CA GLY A 55 1.77 0.46 3.08
C GLY A 55 2.31 -0.25 1.85
N PHE A 56 2.34 -1.59 1.86
CA PHE A 56 2.76 -2.42 0.73
C PHE A 56 1.85 -2.17 -0.47
N ALA A 57 0.54 -2.27 -0.29
CA ALA A 57 -0.45 -2.03 -1.34
C ALA A 57 -0.39 -0.59 -1.87
N CYS A 58 -0.16 0.41 -1.00
CA CYS A 58 0.09 1.80 -1.42
C CYS A 58 1.39 1.96 -2.20
N GLY A 59 2.43 1.20 -1.88
CA GLY A 59 3.70 1.15 -2.62
C GLY A 59 3.51 0.61 -4.03
N GLU A 60 2.80 -0.50 -4.17
CA GLU A 60 2.45 -1.08 -5.48
C GLU A 60 1.63 -0.10 -6.32
N PHE A 61 0.63 0.54 -5.70
CA PHE A 61 -0.20 1.56 -6.33
C PHE A 61 0.65 2.72 -6.87
N LEU A 62 1.59 3.22 -6.06
CA LEU A 62 2.44 4.35 -6.43
C LEU A 62 3.35 4.01 -7.63
N GLU A 63 3.98 2.84 -7.63
CA GLU A 63 4.81 2.42 -8.76
C GLU A 63 3.98 2.28 -10.04
N ARG A 64 2.80 1.66 -9.96
CA ARG A 64 1.88 1.52 -11.11
C ARG A 64 1.36 2.86 -11.64
N LEU A 65 1.14 3.82 -10.74
CA LEU A 65 0.80 5.18 -11.13
C LEU A 65 1.97 5.87 -11.85
N GLN A 66 3.20 5.70 -11.35
CA GLN A 66 4.41 6.31 -11.93
C GLN A 66 4.81 5.68 -13.28
N SER A 67 4.57 4.38 -13.47
CA SER A 67 4.80 3.68 -14.74
C SER A 67 3.75 3.98 -15.81
N GLY A 68 2.62 4.61 -15.43
CA GLY A 68 1.51 4.90 -16.32
C GLY A 68 0.55 3.74 -16.53
N ASP A 69 0.61 2.70 -15.70
CA ASP A 69 -0.36 1.59 -15.71
C ASP A 69 -1.74 2.06 -15.22
N ILE A 70 -1.77 3.11 -14.40
CA ILE A 70 -2.96 3.78 -13.89
C ILE A 70 -3.03 5.20 -14.46
N GLU A 71 -4.22 5.63 -14.89
CA GLU A 71 -4.41 7.01 -15.32
C GLU A 71 -4.00 8.04 -14.24
N PRO A 72 -3.47 9.22 -14.61
CA PRO A 72 -3.05 10.24 -13.66
C PRO A 72 -4.16 10.66 -12.70
N LEU A 73 -3.84 10.72 -11.41
CA LEU A 73 -4.81 11.08 -10.37
C LEU A 73 -5.41 12.48 -10.56
N THR A 74 -6.69 12.60 -10.21
CA THR A 74 -7.36 13.90 -10.03
C THR A 74 -6.78 14.64 -8.82
N THR A 75 -7.03 15.95 -8.72
CA THR A 75 -6.59 16.75 -7.54
C THR A 75 -7.12 16.16 -6.24
N ALA A 76 -8.38 15.72 -6.22
CA ALA A 76 -8.98 15.13 -5.04
C ALA A 76 -8.35 13.77 -4.68
N ALA A 77 -8.06 12.91 -5.67
CA ALA A 77 -7.35 11.65 -5.43
C ALA A 77 -5.92 11.88 -4.89
N LYS A 78 -5.21 12.89 -5.40
CA LYS A 78 -3.88 13.26 -4.89
C LYS A 78 -3.93 13.73 -3.44
N ALA A 79 -4.92 14.55 -3.09
CA ALA A 79 -5.12 15.01 -1.72
C ALA A 79 -5.44 13.83 -0.79
N LEU A 80 -6.30 12.91 -1.23
CA LEU A 80 -6.61 11.69 -0.47
C LEU A 80 -5.37 10.81 -0.27
N PHE A 81 -4.57 10.59 -1.32
CA PHE A 81 -3.33 9.83 -1.20
C PHE A 81 -2.36 10.45 -0.19
N GLY A 82 -2.19 11.77 -0.18
CA GLY A 82 -1.38 12.46 0.83
C GLY A 82 -1.93 12.29 2.26
N THR A 83 -3.25 12.22 2.44
CA THR A 83 -3.86 11.87 3.73
C THR A 83 -3.51 10.44 4.15
N LEU A 84 -3.51 9.48 3.23
CA LEU A 84 -3.12 8.10 3.51
C LEU A 84 -1.66 8.00 3.94
N GLU A 85 -0.75 8.67 3.23
CA GLU A 85 0.68 8.73 3.57
C GLU A 85 0.85 9.25 5.01
N HIS A 86 0.21 10.37 5.33
CA HIS A 86 0.27 10.95 6.67
C HIS A 86 -0.32 10.03 7.75
N LEU A 87 -1.44 9.36 7.46
CA LEU A 87 -2.07 8.42 8.40
C LEU A 87 -1.19 7.19 8.66
N GLY A 88 -0.60 6.61 7.61
CA GLY A 88 0.30 5.48 7.72
C GLY A 88 1.55 5.80 8.54
N GLU A 89 2.19 6.94 8.27
CA GLU A 89 3.32 7.44 9.05
C GLU A 89 2.96 7.65 10.53
N THR A 90 1.78 8.23 10.78
CA THR A 90 1.30 8.48 12.15
C THR A 90 1.03 7.18 12.91
N LEU A 91 0.58 6.12 12.22
CA LEU A 91 0.35 4.82 12.82
C LEU A 91 1.67 4.13 13.17
N CYS A 92 2.55 3.94 12.19
CA CYS A 92 3.86 3.34 12.41
C CYS A 92 4.81 3.68 11.26
N GLU A 93 5.50 4.82 11.36
CA GLU A 93 6.39 5.34 10.32
C GLU A 93 7.44 4.31 9.81
N PRO A 94 8.21 3.59 10.67
CA PRO A 94 9.23 2.68 10.16
C PRO A 94 8.64 1.55 9.31
N VAL A 95 7.54 0.97 9.77
CA VAL A 95 6.83 -0.12 9.07
C VAL A 95 6.19 0.39 7.78
N TRP A 96 5.53 1.55 7.83
CA TRP A 96 4.91 2.17 6.67
C TRP A 96 5.93 2.46 5.56
N MET A 97 7.05 3.10 5.89
CA MET A 97 8.10 3.46 4.93
C MET A 97 8.76 2.23 4.32
N GLN A 98 9.03 1.20 5.14
CA GLN A 98 9.54 -0.08 4.66
C GLN A 98 8.55 -0.73 3.67
N ALA A 99 7.27 -0.79 4.05
CA ALA A 99 6.24 -1.42 3.23
C ALA A 99 6.02 -0.71 1.89
N MET A 100 5.96 0.63 1.91
CA MET A 100 5.88 1.47 0.69
C MET A 100 7.05 1.20 -0.26
N SER A 101 8.27 1.10 0.28
CA SER A 101 9.45 0.79 -0.53
C SER A 101 9.40 -0.63 -1.09
N GLN A 102 8.95 -1.59 -0.29
CA GLN A 102 8.87 -2.99 -0.69
C GLN A 102 7.82 -3.21 -1.78
N GLY A 103 6.62 -2.64 -1.65
CA GLY A 103 5.57 -2.74 -2.68
C GLY A 103 6.00 -2.14 -4.02
N GLN A 104 6.72 -1.02 -4.02
CA GLN A 104 7.30 -0.49 -5.26
C GLN A 104 8.35 -1.43 -5.87
N HIS A 105 9.21 -2.01 -5.02
CA HIS A 105 10.24 -2.94 -5.47
C HIS A 105 9.61 -4.18 -6.11
N ASP A 106 8.54 -4.72 -5.52
CA ASP A 106 7.86 -5.92 -5.97
C ASP A 106 7.30 -5.74 -7.39
N VAL A 107 6.58 -4.64 -7.64
CA VAL A 107 6.07 -4.31 -8.98
C VAL A 107 7.21 -4.16 -10.01
N ARG A 108 8.35 -3.57 -9.61
CA ARG A 108 9.51 -3.44 -10.49
C ARG A 108 10.14 -4.80 -10.79
N ALA A 109 10.23 -5.68 -9.79
CA ALA A 109 10.77 -7.02 -9.92
C ALA A 109 9.89 -7.88 -10.85
N ASP A 110 8.58 -7.88 -10.63
CA ASP A 110 7.61 -8.58 -11.48
C ASP A 110 7.70 -8.14 -12.94
N ARG A 111 7.80 -6.83 -13.17
CA ARG A 111 7.97 -6.28 -14.52
C ARG A 111 9.29 -6.75 -15.15
N ALA A 112 10.38 -6.77 -14.38
CA ALA A 112 11.67 -7.25 -14.87
C ALA A 112 11.64 -8.74 -15.24
N ILE A 113 10.96 -9.57 -14.44
CA ILE A 113 10.76 -11.00 -14.71
C ILE A 113 9.95 -11.19 -16.01
N CYS A 114 8.79 -10.53 -16.12
CA CYS A 114 7.96 -10.61 -17.32
C CYS A 114 8.71 -10.18 -18.60
N ASN A 115 9.55 -9.15 -18.52
CA ASN A 115 10.37 -8.72 -19.64
C ASN A 115 11.47 -9.73 -19.99
N ALA A 116 12.14 -10.31 -18.99
CA ALA A 116 13.17 -11.33 -19.20
C ALA A 116 12.61 -12.61 -19.85
N GLU A 117 11.39 -13.01 -19.46
CA GLU A 117 10.67 -14.12 -20.09
C GLU A 117 10.27 -13.79 -21.55
N ALA A 118 9.84 -12.56 -21.82
CA ALA A 118 9.51 -12.11 -23.17
C ALA A 118 10.72 -12.07 -24.12
N ASP A 119 11.92 -11.79 -23.58
CA ASP A 119 13.18 -11.75 -24.32
C ASP A 119 13.81 -13.14 -24.56
N GLY A 120 13.18 -14.23 -24.09
CA GLY A 120 13.54 -15.61 -24.42
C GLY A 120 14.80 -16.15 -23.75
N TRP A 121 15.17 -15.62 -22.57
CA TRP A 121 16.36 -16.06 -21.81
C TRP A 121 16.10 -17.18 -20.79
N ILE A 122 15.02 -17.96 -20.96
CA ILE A 122 14.77 -19.23 -20.24
C ILE A 122 14.29 -20.29 -21.24
#